data_AF-A0A2N3FX72-F1
#
_entry.id   AF-A0A2N3FX72-F1
#
_cell.length_a   1.000
_cell.length_b   1.000
_cell.length_c   1.000
_cell.angle_alpha   90.00
_cell.angle_beta   90.00
_cell.angle_gamma   90.00
#
_symmetry.space_group_name_H-M   'P 1'
#
loop_
_entity.id
_entity.type
_entity.pdbx_description
1 polymer ?
#
loop_
_entity_poly.entity_id
_entity_poly.type
_entity_poly.pdbx_seq_one_letter_code
_entity_poly.pdbx_strand_id
1 'polypeptide(L)'
;MKLTVARIGRAHGLKGEVSVELHTDIPESRLAAGAVLDTEPPTAGPLTVVRTRTQAGRWYVTFEELTSREDADAARGVELVVDEEESEEDDAWYLHEIIGLRAERPNGDLVGEVVGLEHPPAHDLLIVKEPGGTRARIPFVEAMVPEVDVAGGRVVVDRHRRDARRRLMRLDVVTIFPEYFEVLDVSLLGKARAAALVETHVHNLRDWTSDNHKTVDDAPFGGGAGMVMKADVWGAALDDVLQPGAHLIIPSPAGVPFTQAMARELAGETQLVFACGRYEGIDARVAEHYADAGFRVSEVSLGDYVLNGGEVAALAMIEAIARLIPGFMGNAQSIVEESHEDGLLEYPSYTRPASWRGLDVPEILLGGNHAKIDQWRRAQSEQRTRERRPDLLG
;
A
#
# COMPACT_ATOMS: atom_id res chain seq x y z
N MET A 1 -12.17 23.09 17.53
CA MET A 1 -10.79 23.57 17.81
C MET A 1 -10.27 24.27 16.55
N LYS A 2 -9.25 25.13 16.62
CA LYS A 2 -8.66 25.75 15.41
C LYS A 2 -7.45 24.91 14.95
N LEU A 3 -7.46 24.47 13.70
CA LEU A 3 -6.38 23.65 13.13
C LEU A 3 -5.42 24.52 12.32
N THR A 4 -4.13 24.46 12.61
CA THR A 4 -3.10 25.23 11.90
C THR A 4 -2.82 24.61 10.53
N VAL A 5 -3.16 25.34 9.47
CA VAL A 5 -2.96 24.95 8.07
C VAL A 5 -1.52 25.19 7.65
N ALA A 6 -1.00 26.37 7.91
CA ALA A 6 0.36 26.75 7.52
C ALA A 6 0.85 27.96 8.33
N ARG A 7 2.17 28.19 8.32
CA ARG A 7 2.80 29.36 8.91
C ARG A 7 3.43 30.27 7.86
N ILE A 8 3.18 31.58 7.94
CA ILE A 8 3.72 32.56 7.00
C ILE A 8 5.23 32.72 7.22
N GLY A 9 5.98 32.53 6.14
CA GLY A 9 7.44 32.65 6.06
C GLY A 9 7.89 34.02 5.56
N ARG A 10 8.86 34.04 4.63
CA ARG A 10 9.47 35.28 4.12
C ARG A 10 8.70 35.84 2.94
N ALA A 11 8.71 37.16 2.79
CA ALA A 11 8.23 37.83 1.59
C ALA A 11 9.02 37.36 0.34
N HIS A 12 8.30 37.22 -0.77
CA HIS A 12 8.81 36.89 -2.08
C HIS A 12 8.40 37.98 -3.08
N GLY A 13 9.40 38.69 -3.62
CA GLY A 13 9.14 39.81 -4.53
C GLY A 13 8.67 41.08 -3.81
N LEU A 14 7.90 41.91 -4.53
CA LEU A 14 7.43 43.23 -4.08
C LEU A 14 5.90 43.33 -3.93
N LYS A 15 5.15 42.32 -4.38
CA LYS A 15 3.68 42.32 -4.47
C LYS A 15 3.01 41.51 -3.34
N GLY A 16 3.64 41.45 -2.17
CA GLY A 16 3.08 40.79 -0.98
C GLY A 16 2.96 39.26 -1.02
N GLU A 17 3.52 38.58 -2.02
CA GLU A 17 3.60 37.12 -2.03
C GLU A 17 4.51 36.63 -0.89
N VAL A 18 4.11 35.56 -0.19
CA VAL A 18 4.86 35.00 0.94
C VAL A 18 5.14 33.52 0.72
N SER A 19 6.30 33.03 1.18
CA SER A 19 6.50 31.59 1.34
C SER A 19 5.71 31.08 2.55
N VAL A 20 5.20 29.85 2.53
CA VAL A 20 4.55 29.24 3.69
C VAL A 20 5.18 27.91 4.07
N GLU A 21 5.19 27.62 5.37
CA GLU A 21 5.54 26.32 5.96
C GLU A 21 4.24 25.56 6.25
N LEU A 22 4.07 24.38 5.65
CA LEU A 22 2.81 23.64 5.70
C LEU A 22 2.71 22.80 6.98
N HIS A 23 1.54 22.83 7.62
CA HIS A 23 1.16 21.98 8.75
C HIS A 23 -0.10 21.16 8.47
N THR A 24 -0.50 21.06 7.19
CA THR A 24 -1.62 20.24 6.70
C THR A 24 -1.12 19.24 5.65
N ASP A 25 -1.77 18.09 5.60
CA ASP A 25 -1.64 17.01 4.61
C ASP A 25 -2.44 17.26 3.32
N ILE A 26 -3.38 18.20 3.33
CA ILE A 26 -4.22 18.60 2.17
C ILE A 26 -4.06 20.08 1.77
N PRO A 27 -2.81 20.57 1.55
CA PRO A 27 -2.54 21.99 1.31
C PRO A 27 -3.20 22.54 0.04
N GLU A 28 -3.40 21.72 -1.00
CA GLU A 28 -4.09 22.12 -2.23
C GLU A 28 -5.54 22.53 -1.98
N SER A 29 -6.22 21.87 -1.03
CA SER A 29 -7.61 22.15 -0.67
C SER A 29 -7.69 23.33 0.30
N ARG A 30 -6.89 23.30 1.38
CA ARG A 30 -6.91 24.33 2.42
C ARG A 30 -6.36 25.69 1.97
N LEU A 31 -5.46 25.72 0.99
CA LEU A 31 -4.91 26.95 0.38
C LEU A 31 -5.42 27.14 -1.06
N ALA A 32 -6.64 26.70 -1.37
CA ALA A 32 -7.26 26.95 -2.67
C ALA A 32 -7.55 28.46 -2.87
N ALA A 33 -7.54 28.93 -4.12
CA ALA A 33 -7.92 30.30 -4.42
C ALA A 33 -9.37 30.56 -3.97
N GLY A 34 -9.58 31.66 -3.24
CA GLY A 34 -10.84 32.02 -2.60
C GLY A 34 -10.99 31.51 -1.15
N ALA A 35 -10.08 30.67 -0.65
CA ALA A 35 -10.11 30.24 0.75
C ALA A 35 -9.82 31.42 1.69
N VAL A 36 -10.66 31.60 2.71
CA VAL A 36 -10.46 32.59 3.78
C VAL A 36 -9.99 31.84 5.02
N LEU A 37 -8.82 32.20 5.52
CA LEU A 37 -8.18 31.56 6.66
C LEU A 37 -8.13 32.55 7.81
N ASP A 38 -8.54 32.10 9.00
CA ASP A 38 -8.32 32.86 10.22
C ASP A 38 -6.81 32.88 10.54
N THR A 39 -6.41 33.81 11.41
CA THR A 39 -5.01 33.95 11.81
C THR A 39 -4.79 33.80 13.30
N GLU A 40 -3.60 33.32 13.67
CA GLU A 40 -3.07 33.38 15.03
C GLU A 40 -1.72 34.15 15.01
N PRO A 41 -1.60 35.28 15.72
CA PRO A 41 -2.63 35.90 16.55
C PRO A 41 -3.80 36.51 15.74
N PRO A 42 -5.05 36.53 16.27
CA PRO A 42 -6.22 37.06 15.55
C PRO A 42 -6.12 38.53 15.14
N THR A 43 -5.18 39.27 15.75
CA THR A 43 -4.88 40.66 15.41
C THR A 43 -4.33 40.83 13.99
N ALA A 44 -3.85 39.76 13.35
CA ALA A 44 -3.41 39.81 11.96
C ALA A 44 -4.59 39.83 10.96
N GLY A 45 -5.82 39.56 11.43
CA GLY A 45 -7.03 39.51 10.60
C GLY A 45 -7.08 38.26 9.72
N PRO A 46 -8.26 37.86 9.23
CA PRO A 46 -8.36 36.76 8.27
C PRO A 46 -7.64 37.12 6.98
N LEU A 47 -7.08 36.11 6.30
CA LEU A 47 -6.38 36.28 5.04
C LEU A 47 -7.04 35.44 3.94
N THR A 48 -7.26 36.09 2.79
CA THR A 48 -7.94 35.50 1.64
C THR A 48 -6.94 35.06 0.59
N VAL A 49 -6.90 33.78 0.26
CA VAL A 49 -5.95 33.22 -0.72
C VAL A 49 -6.36 33.64 -2.13
N VAL A 50 -5.51 34.42 -2.81
CA VAL A 50 -5.72 34.80 -4.22
C VAL A 50 -5.13 33.74 -5.15
N ARG A 51 -3.93 33.25 -4.83
CA ARG A 51 -3.23 32.26 -5.66
C ARG A 51 -2.18 31.51 -4.85
N THR A 52 -2.00 30.24 -5.15
CA THR A 52 -0.88 29.42 -4.68
C THR A 52 -0.02 28.93 -5.82
N ARG A 53 1.28 28.77 -5.56
CA ARG A 53 2.22 28.12 -6.49
C ARG A 53 3.35 27.45 -5.72
N THR A 54 3.96 26.45 -6.35
CA THR A 54 5.10 25.72 -5.79
C THR A 54 6.34 25.95 -6.65
N GLN A 55 7.47 26.26 -6.01
CA GLN A 55 8.75 26.41 -6.70
C GLN A 55 9.88 25.81 -5.83
N ALA A 56 10.64 24.87 -6.40
CA ALA A 56 11.72 24.17 -5.72
C ALA A 56 11.30 23.56 -4.36
N GLY A 57 10.12 22.93 -4.32
CA GLY A 57 9.58 22.28 -3.13
C GLY A 57 9.04 23.22 -2.04
N ARG A 58 8.99 24.54 -2.30
CA ARG A 58 8.41 25.53 -1.38
C ARG A 58 7.10 26.08 -1.92
N TRP A 59 6.15 26.28 -1.01
CA TRP A 59 4.86 26.89 -1.30
C TRP A 59 4.93 28.40 -1.17
N TYR A 60 4.34 29.08 -2.15
CA TYR A 60 4.15 30.52 -2.16
C TYR A 60 2.67 30.83 -2.29
N VAL A 61 2.20 31.76 -1.47
CA VAL A 61 0.80 32.17 -1.39
C VAL A 61 0.73 33.68 -1.60
N THR A 62 -0.20 34.10 -2.43
CA THR A 62 -0.61 35.50 -2.56
C THR A 62 -1.93 35.66 -1.82
N PHE A 63 -1.99 36.62 -0.90
CA PHE A 63 -3.21 36.97 -0.19
C PHE A 63 -3.78 38.28 -0.73
N GLU A 64 -5.08 38.50 -0.56
CA GLU A 64 -5.74 39.74 -1.00
C GLU A 64 -5.29 40.94 -0.16
N GLU A 65 -5.06 40.71 1.14
CA GLU A 65 -4.73 41.71 2.15
C GLU A 65 -3.24 42.08 2.15
N LEU A 66 -2.37 41.17 1.68
CA LEU A 66 -0.92 41.41 1.59
C LEU A 66 -0.58 41.92 0.19
N THR A 67 -0.61 43.24 0.01
CA THR A 67 -0.44 43.87 -1.31
C THR A 67 0.99 44.36 -1.58
N SER A 68 1.78 44.53 -0.51
CA SER A 68 3.14 45.04 -0.56
C SER A 68 4.13 44.13 0.17
N ARG A 69 5.43 44.34 -0.07
CA ARG A 69 6.48 43.64 0.68
C ARG A 69 6.44 43.95 2.18
N GLU A 70 6.08 45.18 2.55
CA GLU A 70 5.98 45.60 3.95
C GLU A 70 4.88 44.81 4.67
N ASP A 71 3.73 44.60 4.02
CA ASP A 71 2.64 43.77 4.54
C ASP A 71 3.08 42.31 4.72
N ALA A 72 3.76 41.75 3.71
CA ALA A 72 4.26 40.38 3.75
C ALA A 72 5.33 40.17 4.84
N ASP A 73 6.21 41.14 5.06
CA ASP A 73 7.22 41.07 6.12
C ASP A 73 6.56 41.26 7.51
N ALA A 74 5.49 42.05 7.63
CA ALA A 74 4.72 42.21 8.87
C ALA A 74 3.91 40.95 9.24
N ALA A 75 3.40 40.22 8.25
CA ALA A 75 2.66 38.97 8.44
C ALA A 75 3.58 37.77 8.75
N ARG A 76 4.90 37.94 8.75
CA ARG A 76 5.84 36.85 8.97
C ARG A 76 5.66 36.22 10.35
N GLY A 77 5.48 34.91 10.36
CA GLY A 77 5.34 34.10 11.55
C GLY A 77 3.89 33.91 12.01
N VAL A 78 2.92 34.62 11.41
CA VAL A 78 1.48 34.42 11.61
C VAL A 78 1.09 33.02 11.14
N GLU A 79 0.28 32.35 11.93
CA GLU A 79 -0.28 31.04 11.60
C GLU A 79 -1.65 31.21 10.94
N LEU A 80 -1.88 30.44 9.89
CA LEU A 80 -3.17 30.34 9.19
C LEU A 80 -3.93 29.17 9.81
N VAL A 81 -5.15 29.43 10.27
CA VAL A 81 -5.97 28.45 10.98
C VAL A 81 -7.36 28.35 10.36
N VAL A 82 -7.99 27.19 10.50
CA VAL A 82 -9.37 26.94 10.10
C VAL A 82 -10.15 26.39 11.28
N ASP A 83 -11.46 26.69 11.32
CA ASP A 83 -12.36 26.03 12.26
C ASP A 83 -12.51 24.55 11.85
N GLU A 84 -12.44 23.69 12.84
CA GLU A 84 -12.66 22.25 12.72
C GLU A 84 -14.12 22.00 12.30
N GLU A 85 -14.31 21.55 11.05
CA GLU A 85 -15.56 20.86 10.68
C GLU A 85 -15.47 19.44 11.29
N GLU A 86 -16.51 19.04 12.02
CA GLU A 86 -16.67 17.69 12.57
C GLU A 86 -16.48 16.67 11.44
N SER A 87 -15.42 15.88 11.57
CA SER A 87 -15.20 14.69 10.74
C SER A 87 -16.24 13.65 11.14
N GLU A 88 -17.21 13.36 10.27
CA GLU A 88 -18.12 12.21 10.40
C GLU A 88 -17.41 10.88 10.03
N GLU A 89 -16.19 10.67 10.53
CA GLU A 89 -15.51 9.38 10.47
C GLU A 89 -15.52 8.77 11.88
N ASP A 90 -16.41 7.80 12.09
CA ASP A 90 -16.67 7.13 13.38
C ASP A 90 -15.43 6.44 14.02
N ASP A 91 -14.28 6.42 13.33
CA ASP A 91 -13.05 5.70 13.74
C ASP A 91 -11.75 6.55 13.69
N ALA A 92 -11.85 7.89 13.59
CA ALA A 92 -10.67 8.77 13.57
C ALA A 92 -10.37 9.40 14.95
N TRP A 93 -9.16 9.22 15.47
CA TRP A 93 -8.69 9.86 16.72
C TRP A 93 -7.71 11.00 16.43
N TYR A 94 -7.88 12.13 17.11
CA TYR A 94 -6.92 13.23 17.02
C TYR A 94 -5.68 12.96 17.90
N LEU A 95 -4.51 13.43 17.45
CA LEU A 95 -3.24 13.26 18.17
C LEU A 95 -3.30 13.72 19.64
N HIS A 96 -4.05 14.78 19.93
CA HIS A 96 -4.17 15.31 21.29
C HIS A 96 -5.04 14.42 22.21
N GLU A 97 -5.91 13.58 21.64
CA GLU A 97 -6.76 12.65 22.39
C GLU A 97 -6.01 11.38 22.79
N ILE A 98 -5.00 11.00 22.00
CA ILE A 98 -4.20 9.79 22.24
C ILE A 98 -2.96 10.03 23.11
N ILE A 99 -2.43 11.26 23.17
CA ILE A 99 -1.28 11.58 24.03
C ILE A 99 -1.71 11.53 25.50
N GLY A 100 -0.95 10.81 26.31
CA GLY A 100 -1.22 10.59 27.74
C GLY A 100 -2.04 9.34 28.04
N LEU A 101 -2.55 8.65 27.02
CA LEU A 101 -3.23 7.36 27.23
C LEU A 101 -2.26 6.30 27.77
N ARG A 102 -2.78 5.43 28.64
CA ARG A 102 -2.03 4.26 29.14
C ARG A 102 -2.01 3.18 28.07
N ALA A 103 -0.81 2.84 27.60
CA ALA A 103 -0.62 1.69 26.74
C ALA A 103 -0.59 0.41 27.58
N GLU A 104 -1.56 -0.47 27.37
CA GLU A 104 -1.76 -1.71 28.13
C GLU A 104 -1.83 -2.90 27.17
N ARG A 105 -1.40 -4.08 27.59
CA ARG A 105 -1.58 -5.32 26.81
C ARG A 105 -3.04 -5.80 26.90
N PRO A 106 -3.48 -6.72 26.02
CA PRO A 106 -4.82 -7.32 26.11
C PRO A 106 -5.13 -7.98 27.46
N ASN A 107 -4.10 -8.45 28.18
CA ASN A 107 -4.23 -9.02 29.53
C ASN A 107 -4.22 -7.96 30.65
N GLY A 108 -4.17 -6.66 30.32
CA GLY A 108 -4.14 -5.54 31.25
C GLY A 108 -2.75 -5.11 31.74
N ASP A 109 -1.67 -5.76 31.29
CA ASP A 109 -0.31 -5.38 31.73
C ASP A 109 0.10 -4.02 31.15
N LEU A 110 0.60 -3.11 31.99
CA LEU A 110 1.07 -1.80 31.54
C LEU A 110 2.33 -1.93 30.66
N VAL A 111 2.24 -1.40 29.44
CA VAL A 111 3.35 -1.24 28.49
C VAL A 111 4.02 0.11 28.68
N GLY A 112 3.25 1.18 28.92
CA GLY A 112 3.78 2.53 29.12
C GLY A 112 2.74 3.61 28.91
N GLU A 113 3.19 4.81 28.60
CA GLU A 113 2.35 5.98 28.32
C GLU A 113 2.58 6.43 26.88
N VAL A 114 1.51 6.75 26.15
CA VAL A 114 1.60 7.35 24.83
C VAL A 114 2.13 8.78 24.96
N VAL A 115 3.26 9.07 24.33
CA VAL A 115 3.92 10.38 24.40
C VAL A 115 4.00 11.09 23.05
N GLY A 116 3.47 10.48 21.99
CA GLY A 116 3.42 11.11 20.66
C GLY A 116 3.08 10.13 19.56
N LEU A 117 3.03 10.67 18.34
CA LEU A 117 2.82 9.96 17.09
C LEU A 117 3.83 10.51 16.07
N GLU A 118 4.63 9.65 15.45
CA GLU A 118 5.50 10.02 14.33
C GLU A 118 4.76 9.68 13.03
N HIS A 119 4.83 10.56 12.01
CA HIS A 119 4.14 10.37 10.71
C HIS A 119 5.16 10.06 9.60
N PRO A 120 5.81 8.88 9.58
CA PRO A 120 6.67 8.50 8.48
C PRO A 120 5.82 8.18 7.22
N PRO A 121 6.43 8.08 6.03
CA PRO A 121 5.70 7.91 4.76
C PRO A 121 4.92 6.59 4.58
N ALA A 122 4.89 5.69 5.57
CA ALA A 122 4.28 4.37 5.48
C ALA A 122 3.00 4.27 6.31
N HIS A 123 3.09 4.51 7.63
CA HIS A 123 1.98 4.54 8.57
C HIS A 123 2.43 5.29 9.83
N ASP A 124 1.48 5.80 10.59
CA ASP A 124 1.78 6.50 11.82
C ASP A 124 2.38 5.55 12.87
N LEU A 125 3.34 6.03 13.65
CA LEU A 125 4.02 5.28 14.70
C LEU A 125 3.65 5.86 16.06
N LEU A 126 2.92 5.09 16.86
CA LEU A 126 2.60 5.40 18.25
C LEU A 126 3.87 5.31 19.10
N ILE A 127 4.24 6.42 19.74
CA ILE A 127 5.42 6.52 20.58
C ILE A 127 5.00 6.28 22.02
N VAL A 128 5.39 5.12 22.56
CA VAL A 128 5.09 4.74 23.94
C VAL A 128 6.35 4.82 24.78
N LYS A 129 6.31 5.63 25.83
CA LYS A 129 7.35 5.73 26.85
C LYS A 129 7.11 4.63 27.89
N GLU A 130 8.01 3.68 27.94
CA GLU A 130 7.97 2.58 28.90
C GLU A 130 8.33 3.06 30.32
N PRO A 131 7.93 2.33 31.38
CA PRO A 131 8.30 2.66 32.76
C PRO A 131 9.81 2.81 32.99
N GLY A 132 10.64 2.10 32.21
CA GLY A 132 12.10 2.22 32.23
C GLY A 132 12.68 3.45 31.52
N GLY A 133 11.83 4.30 30.92
CA GLY A 133 12.23 5.52 30.20
C GLY A 133 12.55 5.34 28.72
N THR A 134 12.64 4.10 28.23
CA THR A 134 12.81 3.77 26.81
C THR A 134 11.57 4.19 26.01
N ARG A 135 11.78 4.72 24.80
CA ARG A 135 10.69 4.99 23.86
C ARG A 135 10.62 3.87 22.84
N ALA A 136 9.47 3.23 22.77
CA ALA A 136 9.18 2.23 21.76
C ALA A 136 8.25 2.83 20.69
N ARG A 137 8.52 2.47 19.44
CA ARG A 137 7.74 2.87 18.27
C ARG A 137 6.88 1.70 17.86
N ILE A 138 5.56 1.87 17.91
CA ILE A 138 4.60 0.83 17.56
C ILE A 138 3.81 1.33 16.35
N PRO A 139 3.72 0.57 15.25
CA PRO A 139 2.80 0.88 14.16
C PRO A 139 1.38 1.13 14.68
N PHE A 140 0.82 2.30 14.39
CA PHE A 140 -0.54 2.69 14.78
C PHE A 140 -1.53 2.14 13.75
N VAL A 141 -1.64 0.82 13.74
CA VAL A 141 -2.54 0.04 12.88
C VAL A 141 -3.33 -0.92 13.77
N GLU A 142 -4.57 -1.23 13.40
CA GLU A 142 -5.49 -2.09 14.17
C GLU A 142 -4.83 -3.41 14.62
N ALA A 143 -3.97 -4.00 13.79
CA ALA A 143 -3.27 -5.25 14.12
C ALA A 143 -2.34 -5.15 15.34
N MET A 144 -1.82 -3.96 15.64
CA MET A 144 -0.90 -3.69 16.76
C MET A 144 -1.59 -2.90 17.87
N VAL A 145 -2.57 -2.08 17.49
CA VAL A 145 -3.37 -1.22 18.36
C VAL A 145 -4.86 -1.46 18.06
N PRO A 146 -5.42 -2.59 18.51
CA PRO A 146 -6.79 -3.01 18.18
C PRO A 146 -7.88 -2.21 18.87
N GLU A 147 -7.54 -1.45 19.91
CA GLU A 147 -8.50 -0.67 20.69
C GLU A 147 -7.83 0.62 21.18
N VAL A 148 -8.48 1.75 20.88
CA VAL A 148 -8.17 3.06 21.45
C VAL A 148 -9.40 3.50 22.23
N ASP A 149 -9.30 3.47 23.55
CA ASP A 149 -10.39 3.88 24.46
C ASP A 149 -10.01 5.21 25.11
N VAL A 150 -10.31 6.29 24.39
CA VAL A 150 -10.06 7.66 24.84
C VAL A 150 -10.82 7.96 26.12
N ALA A 151 -12.09 7.52 26.22
CA ALA A 151 -12.94 7.74 27.40
C ALA A 151 -12.40 7.01 28.65
N GLY A 152 -11.86 5.80 28.47
CA GLY A 152 -11.20 5.02 29.51
C GLY A 152 -9.72 5.38 29.75
N GLY A 153 -9.16 6.29 28.96
CA GLY A 153 -7.78 6.76 29.11
C GLY A 153 -6.73 5.70 28.77
N ARG A 154 -7.02 4.77 27.86
CA ARG A 154 -6.12 3.65 27.52
C ARG A 154 -6.06 3.34 26.03
N VAL A 155 -4.98 2.68 25.65
CA VAL A 155 -4.80 2.07 24.34
C VAL A 155 -4.31 0.64 24.53
N VAL A 156 -4.94 -0.31 23.85
CA VAL A 156 -4.51 -1.70 23.91
C VAL A 156 -3.40 -1.90 22.89
N VAL A 157 -2.23 -2.32 23.35
CA VAL A 157 -1.04 -2.60 22.55
C VAL A 157 -0.66 -4.06 22.70
N ASP A 158 -0.85 -4.83 21.65
CA ASP A 158 -0.43 -6.23 21.64
C ASP A 158 1.00 -6.38 21.10
N ARG A 159 2.00 -6.19 21.98
CA ARG A 159 3.40 -6.50 21.65
C ARG A 159 3.76 -7.99 21.81
N HIS A 160 2.85 -8.83 22.30
CA HIS A 160 3.11 -10.26 22.53
C HIS A 160 2.66 -11.08 21.33
N ARG A 161 3.43 -10.94 20.26
CA ARG A 161 3.56 -12.03 19.34
C ARG A 161 5.04 -12.24 19.03
N ARG A 162 5.65 -13.24 19.71
CA ARG A 162 6.63 -14.11 19.03
C ARG A 162 6.04 -14.67 17.71
N ASP A 163 4.71 -14.61 17.57
CA ASP A 163 3.93 -14.77 16.36
C ASP A 163 3.91 -13.55 15.38
N ALA A 164 4.60 -12.43 15.61
CA ALA A 164 4.58 -11.28 14.69
C ALA A 164 5.42 -11.64 13.46
N ARG A 165 6.53 -12.35 13.67
CA ARG A 165 7.24 -13.12 12.63
C ARG A 165 6.40 -14.24 12.01
N ARG A 166 5.26 -14.62 12.61
CA ARG A 166 4.36 -15.70 12.16
C ARG A 166 3.10 -15.16 11.47
N ARG A 167 2.93 -13.83 11.42
CA ARG A 167 1.90 -13.10 10.66
C ARG A 167 2.47 -12.33 9.48
N LEU A 168 3.79 -12.19 9.41
CA LEU A 168 4.49 -11.75 8.22
C LEU A 168 4.30 -12.82 7.14
N MET A 169 3.65 -12.45 6.04
CA MET A 169 3.61 -13.33 4.88
C MET A 169 5.03 -13.54 4.39
N ARG A 170 5.42 -14.79 4.25
CA ARG A 170 6.68 -15.19 3.63
C ARG A 170 6.43 -15.62 2.18
N LEU A 171 7.18 -15.02 1.26
CA LEU A 171 7.17 -15.34 -0.16
C LEU A 171 8.53 -15.90 -0.56
N ASP A 172 8.60 -17.19 -0.84
CA ASP A 172 9.79 -17.80 -1.43
C ASP A 172 9.60 -17.98 -2.93
N VAL A 173 10.64 -17.70 -3.69
CA VAL A 173 10.68 -17.95 -5.14
C VAL A 173 11.87 -18.84 -5.42
N VAL A 174 11.64 -19.99 -6.05
CA VAL A 174 12.68 -20.88 -6.54
C VAL A 174 12.74 -20.73 -8.06
N THR A 175 13.87 -20.30 -8.59
CA THR A 175 14.05 -19.99 -10.02
C THR A 175 15.51 -20.21 -10.44
N ILE A 176 15.77 -20.30 -11.75
CA ILE A 176 17.14 -20.29 -12.29
C ILE A 176 17.60 -18.88 -12.72
N PHE A 177 16.72 -17.87 -12.59
CA PHE A 177 16.97 -16.46 -12.89
C PHE A 177 16.55 -15.57 -11.72
N PRO A 178 17.29 -15.60 -10.59
CA PRO A 178 16.96 -14.79 -9.42
C PRO A 178 16.91 -13.28 -9.73
N GLU A 179 17.66 -12.82 -10.73
CA GLU A 179 17.74 -11.40 -11.13
C GLU A 179 16.40 -10.83 -11.62
N TYR A 180 15.45 -11.68 -12.07
CA TYR A 180 14.09 -11.24 -12.41
C TYR A 180 13.37 -10.58 -11.22
N PHE A 181 13.75 -10.97 -10.01
CA PHE A 181 13.06 -10.58 -8.78
C PHE A 181 13.74 -9.43 -8.05
N GLU A 182 14.76 -8.78 -8.64
CA GLU A 182 15.28 -7.50 -8.14
C GLU A 182 14.19 -6.41 -8.10
N VAL A 183 13.14 -6.55 -8.92
CA VAL A 183 11.97 -5.66 -8.90
C VAL A 183 11.20 -5.70 -7.57
N LEU A 184 11.37 -6.75 -6.76
CA LEU A 184 10.74 -6.85 -5.44
C LEU A 184 11.21 -5.74 -4.48
N ASP A 185 12.32 -5.06 -4.78
CA ASP A 185 12.85 -3.92 -4.00
C ASP A 185 12.32 -2.55 -4.48
N VAL A 186 11.43 -2.52 -5.47
CA VAL A 186 10.93 -1.29 -6.10
C VAL A 186 9.51 -0.97 -5.62
N SER A 187 9.17 0.33 -5.59
CA SER A 187 7.81 0.84 -5.35
C SER A 187 7.20 0.38 -4.01
N LEU A 188 5.89 0.15 -3.95
CA LEU A 188 5.15 -0.25 -2.75
C LEU A 188 5.64 -1.58 -2.18
N LEU A 189 6.03 -2.54 -3.02
CA LEU A 189 6.55 -3.83 -2.55
C LEU A 189 7.90 -3.67 -1.84
N GLY A 190 8.80 -2.84 -2.37
CA GLY A 190 10.05 -2.47 -1.71
C GLY A 190 9.81 -1.77 -0.36
N LYS A 191 8.82 -0.86 -0.30
CA LYS A 191 8.41 -0.24 0.98
C LYS A 191 7.87 -1.27 1.97
N ALA A 192 7.03 -2.20 1.52
CA ALA A 192 6.44 -3.24 2.36
C ALA A 192 7.52 -4.18 2.93
N ARG A 193 8.54 -4.53 2.14
CA ARG A 193 9.71 -5.29 2.61
C ARG A 193 10.51 -4.51 3.65
N ALA A 194 10.81 -3.23 3.38
CA ALA A 194 11.55 -2.37 4.32
C ALA A 194 10.79 -2.16 5.65
N ALA A 195 9.46 -2.15 5.59
CA ALA A 195 8.58 -2.08 6.76
C ALA A 195 8.33 -3.44 7.44
N ALA A 196 8.92 -4.53 6.94
CA ALA A 196 8.66 -5.89 7.41
C ALA A 196 7.16 -6.22 7.47
N LEU A 197 6.44 -5.90 6.39
CA LEU A 197 5.07 -6.38 6.14
C LEU A 197 5.07 -7.69 5.34
N VAL A 198 6.07 -7.86 4.47
CA VAL A 198 6.30 -9.07 3.67
C VAL A 198 7.76 -9.46 3.77
N GLU A 199 8.01 -10.74 3.99
CA GLU A 199 9.33 -11.34 3.90
C GLU A 199 9.47 -12.04 2.56
N THR A 200 10.50 -11.71 1.77
CA THR A 200 10.70 -12.32 0.45
C THR A 200 12.07 -12.98 0.37
N HIS A 201 12.13 -14.19 -0.17
CA HIS A 201 13.36 -14.94 -0.43
C HIS A 201 13.38 -15.41 -1.88
N VAL A 202 14.50 -15.19 -2.56
CA VAL A 202 14.70 -15.62 -3.94
C VAL A 202 15.87 -16.59 -3.96
N HIS A 203 15.58 -17.81 -4.39
CA HIS A 203 16.48 -18.95 -4.34
C HIS A 203 16.87 -19.36 -5.75
N ASN A 204 18.18 -19.47 -6.00
CA ASN A 204 18.66 -19.99 -7.27
C ASN A 204 18.63 -21.52 -7.24
N LEU A 205 17.77 -22.15 -8.03
CA LEU A 205 17.63 -23.61 -8.10
C LEU A 205 18.97 -24.31 -8.40
N ARG A 206 19.88 -23.64 -9.10
CA ARG A 206 21.23 -24.14 -9.40
C ARG A 206 22.07 -24.39 -8.15
N ASP A 207 21.69 -23.85 -7.00
CA ASP A 207 22.42 -24.06 -5.75
C ASP A 207 22.22 -25.48 -5.18
N TRP A 208 21.13 -26.17 -5.57
CA TRP A 208 20.83 -27.56 -5.16
C TRP A 208 21.34 -28.64 -6.12
N THR A 209 22.02 -28.27 -7.20
CA THR A 209 22.63 -29.25 -8.11
C THR A 209 23.92 -29.81 -7.52
N SER A 210 24.14 -31.11 -7.67
CA SER A 210 25.38 -31.78 -7.20
C SER A 210 26.50 -31.84 -8.24
N ASP A 211 26.22 -31.52 -9.50
CA ASP A 211 27.20 -31.59 -10.59
C ASP A 211 27.92 -30.25 -10.81
N ASN A 212 29.10 -30.31 -11.44
CA ASN A 212 29.92 -29.13 -11.69
C ASN A 212 29.33 -28.16 -12.72
N HIS A 213 28.43 -28.63 -13.59
CA HIS A 213 27.82 -27.83 -14.65
C HIS A 213 26.55 -27.13 -14.21
N LYS A 214 26.11 -27.33 -12.96
CA LYS A 214 24.90 -26.72 -12.40
C LYS A 214 23.67 -27.05 -13.24
N THR A 215 23.55 -28.32 -13.63
CA THR A 215 22.51 -28.84 -14.52
C THR A 215 21.20 -29.05 -13.78
N VAL A 216 20.15 -28.37 -14.25
CA VAL A 216 18.80 -28.34 -13.64
C VAL A 216 17.74 -29.02 -14.51
N ASP A 217 18.13 -29.46 -15.71
CA ASP A 217 17.26 -29.95 -16.77
C ASP A 217 17.90 -31.14 -17.50
N ASP A 218 17.08 -31.99 -18.11
CA ASP A 218 17.50 -33.11 -18.95
C ASP A 218 16.48 -33.37 -20.07
N ALA A 219 16.82 -34.22 -21.03
CA ALA A 219 15.93 -34.60 -22.12
C ALA A 219 14.68 -35.35 -21.60
N PRO A 220 13.48 -35.09 -22.16
CA PRO A 220 12.26 -35.76 -21.73
C PRO A 220 12.29 -37.27 -22.03
N PHE A 221 11.79 -38.07 -21.07
CA PHE A 221 11.42 -39.46 -21.35
C PHE A 221 10.31 -39.52 -22.42
N GLY A 222 10.39 -40.51 -23.31
CA GLY A 222 9.48 -40.63 -24.46
C GLY A 222 9.97 -39.87 -25.71
N GLY A 223 11.05 -39.10 -25.61
CA GLY A 223 11.57 -38.26 -26.69
C GLY A 223 10.76 -36.98 -26.89
N GLY A 224 11.22 -36.12 -27.78
CA GLY A 224 10.65 -34.78 -27.99
C GLY A 224 11.75 -33.74 -28.13
N ALA A 225 11.37 -32.53 -28.56
CA ALA A 225 12.26 -31.37 -28.48
C ALA A 225 12.18 -30.75 -27.09
N GLY A 226 13.19 -29.96 -26.72
CA GLY A 226 13.22 -29.25 -25.44
C GLY A 226 13.84 -30.05 -24.30
N MET A 227 13.74 -29.50 -23.10
CA MET A 227 14.32 -30.03 -21.86
C MET A 227 13.26 -29.97 -20.75
N VAL A 228 13.32 -30.90 -19.80
CA VAL A 228 12.44 -30.95 -18.62
C VAL A 228 13.29 -30.76 -17.38
N MET A 229 12.83 -29.91 -16.46
CA MET A 229 13.58 -29.65 -15.23
C MET A 229 13.52 -30.86 -14.30
N LYS A 230 14.68 -31.22 -13.73
CA LYS A 230 14.88 -32.50 -13.06
C LYS A 230 14.21 -32.56 -11.69
N ALA A 231 13.52 -33.66 -11.41
CA ALA A 231 12.80 -33.87 -10.15
C ALA A 231 13.71 -33.95 -8.91
N ASP A 232 14.93 -34.49 -9.04
CA ASP A 232 15.89 -34.60 -7.94
C ASP A 232 16.39 -33.23 -7.44
N VAL A 233 16.66 -32.30 -8.37
CA VAL A 233 17.08 -30.93 -8.04
C VAL A 233 15.93 -30.13 -7.43
N TRP A 234 14.74 -30.22 -8.03
CA TRP A 234 13.54 -29.58 -7.49
C TRP A 234 13.14 -30.13 -6.13
N GLY A 235 13.21 -31.45 -5.93
CA GLY A 235 12.95 -32.09 -4.66
C GLY A 235 13.89 -31.59 -3.58
N ALA A 236 15.21 -31.58 -3.85
CA ALA A 236 16.19 -31.07 -2.89
C ALA A 236 15.95 -29.60 -2.50
N ALA A 237 15.57 -28.75 -3.46
CA ALA A 237 15.27 -27.34 -3.19
C ALA A 237 13.99 -27.16 -2.38
N LEU A 238 12.91 -27.85 -2.76
CA LEU A 238 11.62 -27.72 -2.11
C LEU A 238 11.63 -28.34 -0.70
N ASP A 239 12.38 -29.42 -0.47
CA ASP A 239 12.59 -30.01 0.86
C ASP A 239 13.28 -29.05 1.84
N ASP A 240 14.14 -28.15 1.34
CA ASP A 240 14.84 -27.14 2.15
C ASP A 240 13.98 -25.88 2.39
N VAL A 241 13.16 -25.50 1.41
CA VAL A 241 12.41 -24.23 1.42
C VAL A 241 11.02 -24.35 2.05
N LEU A 242 10.31 -25.46 1.82
CA LEU A 242 8.92 -25.62 2.29
C LEU A 242 8.86 -25.83 3.81
N GLN A 243 8.07 -25.00 4.50
CA GLN A 243 7.74 -25.19 5.91
C GLN A 243 6.38 -25.89 6.07
N PRO A 244 6.11 -26.53 7.23
CA PRO A 244 4.80 -27.11 7.50
C PRO A 244 3.67 -26.08 7.33
N GLY A 245 2.70 -26.39 6.47
CA GLY A 245 1.57 -25.51 6.16
C GLY A 245 1.82 -24.52 5.02
N ALA A 246 2.98 -24.56 4.35
CA ALA A 246 3.24 -23.77 3.16
C ALA A 246 2.35 -24.18 1.97
N HIS A 247 2.07 -23.22 1.10
CA HIS A 247 1.38 -23.45 -0.17
C HIS A 247 2.39 -23.33 -1.33
N LEU A 248 2.59 -24.44 -2.05
CA LEU A 248 3.40 -24.49 -3.26
C LEU A 248 2.59 -24.08 -4.48
N ILE A 249 3.00 -23.00 -5.13
CA ILE A 249 2.41 -22.49 -6.37
C ILE A 249 3.36 -22.79 -7.53
N ILE A 250 2.84 -23.46 -8.55
CA ILE A 250 3.59 -23.80 -9.77
C ILE A 250 2.96 -23.04 -10.94
N PRO A 251 3.56 -21.94 -11.41
CA PRO A 251 3.07 -21.25 -12.60
C PRO A 251 3.10 -22.19 -13.81
N SER A 252 1.92 -22.44 -14.40
CA SER A 252 1.75 -23.36 -15.52
C SER A 252 0.57 -22.92 -16.39
N PRO A 253 0.70 -22.84 -17.72
CA PRO A 253 -0.43 -22.50 -18.61
C PRO A 253 -1.54 -23.57 -18.58
N ALA A 254 -1.24 -24.79 -18.10
CA ALA A 254 -2.23 -25.85 -17.89
C ALA A 254 -2.96 -25.75 -16.54
N GLY A 255 -2.52 -24.84 -15.67
CA GLY A 255 -3.09 -24.63 -14.35
C GLY A 255 -4.43 -23.88 -14.36
N VAL A 256 -5.03 -23.75 -13.18
CA VAL A 256 -6.26 -22.95 -13.02
C VAL A 256 -5.96 -21.47 -13.26
N PRO A 257 -6.81 -20.71 -13.99
CA PRO A 257 -6.58 -19.30 -14.21
C PRO A 257 -6.52 -18.51 -12.89
N PHE A 258 -5.51 -17.66 -12.75
CA PHE A 258 -5.37 -16.75 -11.61
C PHE A 258 -6.47 -15.69 -11.64
N THR A 259 -7.10 -15.45 -10.50
CA THR A 259 -8.21 -14.49 -10.34
C THR A 259 -8.00 -13.63 -9.10
N GLN A 260 -8.71 -12.50 -9.03
CA GLN A 260 -8.70 -11.64 -7.84
C GLN A 260 -9.20 -12.37 -6.58
N ALA A 261 -10.18 -13.29 -6.72
CA ALA A 261 -10.64 -14.14 -5.63
C ALA A 261 -9.53 -15.06 -5.10
N MET A 262 -8.75 -15.66 -6.00
CA MET A 262 -7.59 -16.46 -5.64
C MET A 262 -6.50 -15.61 -4.98
N ALA A 263 -6.27 -14.39 -5.47
CA ALA A 263 -5.31 -13.47 -4.84
C ALA A 263 -5.67 -13.19 -3.37
N ARG A 264 -6.95 -12.97 -3.05
CA ARG A 264 -7.41 -12.80 -1.66
C ARG A 264 -7.21 -14.04 -0.81
N GLU A 265 -7.53 -15.23 -1.35
CA GLU A 265 -7.33 -16.48 -0.63
C GLU A 265 -5.84 -16.64 -0.27
N LEU A 266 -4.97 -16.47 -1.27
CA LEU A 266 -3.52 -16.57 -1.10
C LEU A 266 -2.96 -15.48 -0.19
N ALA A 267 -3.59 -14.31 -0.10
CA ALA A 267 -3.19 -13.24 0.82
C ALA A 267 -3.36 -13.62 2.30
N GLY A 268 -4.13 -14.68 2.60
CA GLY A 268 -4.28 -15.23 3.95
C GLY A 268 -3.20 -16.23 4.35
N GLU A 269 -2.35 -16.66 3.41
CA GLU A 269 -1.33 -17.69 3.66
C GLU A 269 -0.14 -17.15 4.45
N THR A 270 0.44 -18.00 5.30
CA THR A 270 1.65 -17.64 6.06
C THR A 270 2.92 -17.78 5.22
N GLN A 271 2.96 -18.77 4.31
CA GLN A 271 4.07 -18.96 3.38
C GLN A 271 3.54 -19.40 2.02
N LEU A 272 3.94 -18.66 0.99
CA LEU A 272 3.78 -19.05 -0.40
C LEU A 272 5.16 -19.36 -0.98
N VAL A 273 5.28 -20.50 -1.67
CA VAL A 273 6.50 -20.88 -2.39
C VAL A 273 6.18 -20.98 -3.88
N PHE A 274 6.84 -20.18 -4.71
CA PHE A 274 6.67 -20.19 -6.16
C PHE A 274 7.78 -21.01 -6.82
N ALA A 275 7.41 -22.11 -7.48
CA ALA A 275 8.33 -22.94 -8.27
C ALA A 275 8.29 -22.51 -9.74
N CYS A 276 9.19 -21.60 -10.13
CA CYS A 276 9.24 -21.03 -11.48
C CYS A 276 9.85 -22.03 -12.48
N GLY A 277 9.00 -22.75 -13.20
CA GLY A 277 9.40 -23.63 -14.29
C GLY A 277 9.97 -22.89 -15.50
N ARG A 278 10.83 -23.59 -16.25
CA ARG A 278 11.45 -23.19 -17.53
C ARG A 278 11.44 -24.37 -18.49
N TYR A 279 11.85 -24.12 -19.74
CA TYR A 279 11.88 -25.13 -20.79
C TYR A 279 10.48 -25.71 -21.03
N GLU A 280 10.33 -27.04 -21.11
CA GLU A 280 9.02 -27.70 -21.22
C GLU A 280 8.28 -27.80 -19.87
N GLY A 281 8.93 -27.38 -18.77
CA GLY A 281 8.35 -27.35 -17.43
C GLY A 281 9.13 -28.20 -16.42
N ILE A 282 8.50 -28.36 -15.26
CA ILE A 282 9.01 -29.18 -14.15
C ILE A 282 8.51 -30.61 -14.36
N ASP A 283 9.34 -31.61 -14.04
CA ASP A 283 8.90 -33.01 -14.02
C ASP A 283 7.64 -33.17 -13.15
N ALA A 284 6.57 -33.72 -13.74
CA ALA A 284 5.23 -33.79 -13.14
C ALA A 284 5.21 -34.48 -11.76
N ARG A 285 6.14 -35.41 -11.52
CA ARG A 285 6.25 -36.13 -10.25
C ARG A 285 6.55 -35.21 -9.07
N VAL A 286 7.13 -34.03 -9.30
CA VAL A 286 7.40 -33.05 -8.24
C VAL A 286 6.09 -32.57 -7.62
N ALA A 287 5.13 -32.15 -8.45
CA ALA A 287 3.83 -31.68 -7.96
C ALA A 287 3.07 -32.81 -7.25
N GLU A 288 3.04 -34.00 -7.85
CA GLU A 288 2.40 -35.19 -7.29
C GLU A 288 3.00 -35.55 -5.91
N HIS A 289 4.33 -35.56 -5.81
CA HIS A 289 5.03 -35.92 -4.58
C HIS A 289 4.69 -34.99 -3.41
N TYR A 290 4.74 -33.68 -3.61
CA TYR A 290 4.44 -32.73 -2.52
C TYR A 290 2.95 -32.70 -2.16
N ALA A 291 2.06 -32.94 -3.12
CA ALA A 291 0.64 -33.11 -2.83
C ALA A 291 0.40 -34.37 -1.98
N ASP A 292 0.99 -35.51 -2.35
CA ASP A 292 0.91 -36.77 -1.58
C ASP A 292 1.56 -36.66 -0.19
N ALA A 293 2.59 -35.82 -0.05
CA ALA A 293 3.23 -35.49 1.23
C ALA A 293 2.39 -34.54 2.12
N GLY A 294 1.22 -34.10 1.64
CA GLY A 294 0.26 -33.30 2.41
C GLY A 294 0.45 -31.78 2.32
N PHE A 295 1.29 -31.29 1.40
CA PHE A 295 1.36 -29.86 1.11
C PHE A 295 0.20 -29.43 0.21
N ARG A 296 -0.21 -28.16 0.33
CA ARG A 296 -1.11 -27.55 -0.66
C ARG A 296 -0.29 -27.24 -1.90
N VAL A 297 -0.66 -27.84 -3.03
CA VAL A 297 -0.01 -27.61 -4.33
C VAL A 297 -1.05 -27.06 -5.29
N SER A 298 -0.72 -25.98 -6.00
CA SER A 298 -1.59 -25.41 -7.03
C SER A 298 -0.79 -25.08 -8.27
N GLU A 299 -1.19 -25.68 -9.39
CA GLU A 299 -0.76 -25.24 -10.71
C GLU A 299 -1.64 -24.07 -11.14
N VAL A 300 -1.04 -22.91 -11.40
CA VAL A 300 -1.77 -21.66 -11.66
C VAL A 300 -1.35 -21.05 -12.99
N SER A 301 -2.33 -20.75 -13.83
CA SER A 301 -2.14 -20.09 -15.13
C SER A 301 -2.36 -18.59 -15.01
N LEU A 302 -1.47 -17.80 -15.61
CA LEU A 302 -1.67 -16.34 -15.72
C LEU A 302 -2.69 -15.98 -16.82
N GLY A 303 -3.04 -16.93 -17.68
CA GLY A 303 -4.01 -16.78 -18.76
C GLY A 303 -3.69 -17.66 -19.97
N ASP A 304 -4.54 -17.58 -20.99
CA ASP A 304 -4.51 -18.46 -22.17
C ASP A 304 -3.43 -18.05 -23.20
N TYR A 305 -2.16 -18.09 -22.76
CA TYR A 305 -0.98 -17.80 -23.57
C TYR A 305 0.26 -18.46 -22.95
N VAL A 306 1.35 -18.53 -23.70
CA VAL A 306 2.59 -19.19 -23.28
C VAL A 306 3.69 -18.15 -23.04
N LEU A 307 4.40 -18.29 -21.91
CA LEU A 307 5.55 -17.48 -21.52
C LEU A 307 6.83 -18.33 -21.56
N ASN A 308 7.98 -17.68 -21.60
CA ASN A 308 9.29 -18.36 -21.58
C ASN A 308 9.63 -19.02 -20.23
N GLY A 309 8.85 -18.76 -19.19
CA GLY A 309 9.10 -19.22 -17.83
C GLY A 309 8.07 -18.69 -16.84
N GLY A 310 8.07 -19.28 -15.65
CA GLY A 310 7.13 -18.96 -14.57
C GLY A 310 7.39 -17.62 -13.87
N GLU A 311 8.52 -16.96 -14.09
CA GLU A 311 8.94 -15.79 -13.29
C GLU A 311 8.01 -14.59 -13.45
N VAL A 312 7.55 -14.30 -14.68
CA VAL A 312 6.60 -13.21 -14.92
C VAL A 312 5.26 -13.50 -14.27
N ALA A 313 4.81 -14.76 -14.31
CA ALA A 313 3.57 -15.19 -13.66
C ALA A 313 3.68 -15.13 -12.13
N ALA A 314 4.79 -15.58 -11.56
CA ALA A 314 5.07 -15.45 -10.13
C ALA A 314 5.09 -13.98 -9.70
N LEU A 315 5.77 -13.08 -10.45
CA LEU A 315 5.77 -11.64 -10.15
C LEU A 315 4.37 -11.03 -10.17
N ALA A 316 3.58 -11.31 -11.21
CA ALA A 316 2.22 -10.81 -11.32
C ALA A 316 1.32 -11.29 -10.17
N MET A 317 1.43 -12.58 -9.80
CA MET A 317 0.71 -13.13 -8.66
C MET A 317 1.18 -12.52 -7.33
N ILE A 318 2.49 -12.41 -7.11
CA ILE A 318 3.07 -11.78 -5.91
C ILE A 318 2.57 -10.35 -5.76
N GLU A 319 2.56 -9.55 -6.84
CA GLU A 319 2.07 -8.17 -6.80
C GLU A 319 0.58 -8.11 -6.42
N ALA A 320 -0.25 -8.96 -7.03
CA ALA A 320 -1.68 -9.02 -6.77
C ALA A 320 -2.01 -9.54 -5.35
N ILE A 321 -1.20 -10.44 -4.80
CA ILE A 321 -1.39 -11.00 -3.46
C ILE A 321 -0.87 -10.03 -2.39
N ALA A 322 0.36 -9.54 -2.53
CA ALA A 322 1.02 -8.72 -1.52
C ALA A 322 0.27 -7.40 -1.28
N ARG A 323 -0.35 -6.84 -2.32
CA ARG A 323 -1.14 -5.60 -2.20
C ARG A 323 -2.38 -5.71 -1.32
N LEU A 324 -2.87 -6.92 -1.09
CA LEU A 324 -4.04 -7.21 -0.26
C LEU A 324 -3.68 -7.41 1.22
N ILE A 325 -2.39 -7.42 1.56
CA ILE A 325 -1.93 -7.59 2.94
C ILE A 325 -2.29 -6.34 3.75
N PRO A 326 -2.87 -6.48 4.95
CA PRO A 326 -3.15 -5.34 5.81
C PRO A 326 -1.92 -4.47 6.06
N GLY A 327 -2.06 -3.17 5.81
CA GLY A 327 -0.96 -2.19 5.92
C GLY A 327 -0.11 -2.02 4.67
N PHE A 328 -0.37 -2.75 3.58
CA PHE A 328 0.36 -2.56 2.32
C PHE A 328 -0.05 -1.28 1.58
N MET A 329 -1.36 -1.03 1.44
CA MET A 329 -1.90 0.19 0.84
C MET A 329 -2.27 1.20 1.93
N GLY A 330 -1.91 2.47 1.73
CA GLY A 330 -2.15 3.54 2.70
C GLY A 330 -3.61 4.02 2.80
N ASN A 331 -4.46 3.72 1.82
CA ASN A 331 -5.89 4.02 1.86
C ASN A 331 -6.70 2.74 1.63
N ALA A 332 -7.38 2.26 2.67
CA ALA A 332 -8.20 1.05 2.61
C ALA A 332 -9.36 1.16 1.62
N GLN A 333 -9.91 2.37 1.39
CA GLN A 333 -11.00 2.59 0.44
C GLN A 333 -10.58 2.34 -1.01
N SER A 334 -9.29 2.51 -1.33
CA SER A 334 -8.78 2.22 -2.69
C SER A 334 -8.91 0.74 -3.05
N ILE A 335 -8.86 -0.19 -2.09
CA ILE A 335 -9.05 -1.62 -2.35
C ILE A 335 -10.51 -1.94 -2.65
N VAL A 336 -11.47 -1.21 -2.07
CA VAL A 336 -12.92 -1.51 -2.18
C VAL A 336 -13.48 -1.09 -3.53
N GLU A 337 -13.01 0.00 -4.12
CA GLU A 337 -13.53 0.53 -5.40
C GLU A 337 -12.88 -0.08 -6.65
N GLU A 338 -12.06 -1.13 -6.51
CA GLU A 338 -11.24 -1.66 -7.59
C GLU A 338 -11.97 -2.63 -8.52
N SER A 339 -11.43 -2.72 -9.74
CA SER A 339 -11.92 -3.67 -10.75
C SER A 339 -11.87 -5.10 -10.21
N HIS A 340 -12.95 -5.86 -10.44
CA HIS A 340 -13.12 -7.26 -10.04
C HIS A 340 -13.36 -7.51 -8.53
N GLU A 341 -13.47 -6.47 -7.71
CA GLU A 341 -13.85 -6.58 -6.29
C GLU A 341 -15.32 -6.96 -6.14
N ASP A 342 -16.21 -6.17 -6.73
CA ASP A 342 -17.66 -6.39 -6.79
C ASP A 342 -18.11 -7.03 -8.11
N GLY A 343 -17.19 -7.66 -8.85
CA GLY A 343 -17.47 -8.22 -10.17
C GLY A 343 -17.67 -7.19 -11.27
N LEU A 344 -17.37 -5.91 -11.05
CA LEU A 344 -17.42 -4.86 -12.08
C LEU A 344 -16.03 -4.35 -12.43
N LEU A 345 -15.90 -3.71 -13.59
CA LEU A 345 -14.73 -2.90 -13.96
C LEU A 345 -14.84 -1.50 -13.35
N GLU A 346 -13.71 -0.88 -13.01
CA GLU A 346 -13.67 0.50 -12.53
C GLU A 346 -14.24 1.51 -13.53
N TYR A 347 -14.82 2.57 -12.97
CA TYR A 347 -15.21 3.77 -13.71
C TYR A 347 -13.99 4.49 -14.30
N PRO A 348 -14.17 5.35 -15.32
CA PRO A 348 -13.06 6.12 -15.88
C PRO A 348 -12.59 7.20 -14.89
N SER A 349 -11.27 7.28 -14.70
CA SER A 349 -10.63 8.26 -13.84
C SER A 349 -10.14 9.48 -14.62
N TYR A 350 -10.31 10.65 -14.03
CA TYR A 350 -9.90 11.93 -14.60
C TYR A 350 -9.02 12.68 -13.59
N THR A 351 -8.07 13.45 -14.10
CA THR A 351 -7.25 14.34 -13.28
C THR A 351 -7.01 15.65 -14.02
N ARG A 352 -6.39 16.61 -13.35
CA ARG A 352 -6.06 17.91 -13.94
C ARG A 352 -5.17 17.75 -15.18
N PRO A 353 -5.33 18.60 -16.20
CA PRO A 353 -6.24 19.76 -16.30
C PRO A 353 -7.68 19.39 -16.67
N ALA A 354 -8.64 20.29 -16.38
CA ALA A 354 -10.07 20.07 -16.65
C ALA A 354 -10.42 19.96 -18.16
N SER A 355 -9.58 20.49 -19.05
CA SER A 355 -9.72 20.34 -20.50
C SER A 355 -8.37 20.00 -21.12
N TRP A 356 -8.32 18.97 -21.95
CA TRP A 356 -7.13 18.56 -22.69
C TRP A 356 -7.48 18.23 -24.13
N ARG A 357 -6.92 18.98 -25.08
CA ARG A 357 -7.15 18.81 -26.54
C ARG A 357 -8.64 18.84 -26.95
N GLY A 358 -9.44 19.65 -26.25
CA GLY A 358 -10.89 19.73 -26.48
C GLY A 358 -11.69 18.56 -25.90
N LEU A 359 -11.08 17.75 -25.03
CA LEU A 359 -11.74 16.74 -24.22
C LEU A 359 -11.86 17.28 -22.79
N ASP A 360 -13.09 17.59 -22.40
CA ASP A 360 -13.40 18.12 -21.08
C ASP A 360 -13.67 16.98 -20.10
N VAL A 361 -13.25 17.17 -18.84
CA VAL A 361 -13.66 16.32 -17.72
C VAL A 361 -15.19 16.42 -17.56
N PRO A 362 -15.92 15.31 -17.33
CA PRO A 362 -17.36 15.35 -17.11
C PRO A 362 -17.73 16.39 -16.04
N GLU A 363 -18.68 17.27 -16.36
CA GLU A 363 -19.07 18.40 -15.49
C GLU A 363 -19.47 17.94 -14.08
N ILE A 364 -20.06 16.74 -13.97
CA ILE A 364 -20.45 16.13 -12.70
C ILE A 364 -19.26 15.90 -11.75
N LEU A 365 -18.06 15.68 -12.28
CA LEU A 365 -16.83 15.48 -11.52
C LEU A 365 -16.13 16.79 -11.14
N LEU A 366 -16.59 17.92 -11.69
CA LEU A 366 -16.04 19.25 -11.40
C LEU A 366 -16.77 19.93 -10.22
N GLY A 367 -17.90 19.36 -9.78
CA GLY A 367 -18.62 19.78 -8.58
C GLY A 367 -18.22 18.97 -7.34
N GLY A 368 -18.68 19.39 -6.15
CA GLY A 368 -18.45 18.69 -4.87
C GLY A 368 -19.61 17.79 -4.41
N ASN A 369 -20.53 17.40 -5.30
CA ASN A 369 -21.69 16.59 -4.89
C ASN A 369 -21.33 15.09 -4.89
N HIS A 370 -20.81 14.62 -3.75
CA HIS A 370 -20.36 13.24 -3.56
C HIS A 370 -21.41 12.20 -3.97
N ALA A 371 -22.65 12.32 -3.48
CA ALA A 371 -23.72 11.36 -3.82
C ALA A 371 -23.99 11.25 -5.33
N LYS A 372 -23.97 12.37 -6.06
CA LYS A 372 -24.13 12.34 -7.53
C LYS A 372 -22.89 11.81 -8.25
N ILE A 373 -21.70 12.09 -7.71
CA ILE A 373 -20.44 11.55 -8.24
C ILE A 373 -20.42 10.03 -8.09
N ASP A 374 -20.81 9.50 -6.93
CA ASP A 374 -20.82 8.05 -6.68
C ASP A 374 -21.88 7.34 -7.53
N GLN A 375 -23.06 7.95 -7.69
CA GLN A 375 -24.07 7.46 -8.64
C GLN A 375 -23.53 7.42 -10.07
N TRP A 376 -22.82 8.47 -10.50
CA TRP A 376 -22.20 8.52 -11.82
C TRP A 376 -21.10 7.46 -11.97
N ARG A 377 -20.23 7.30 -10.98
CA ARG A 377 -19.17 6.28 -10.93
C ARG A 377 -19.74 4.88 -11.07
N ARG A 378 -20.78 4.56 -10.29
CA ARG A 378 -21.47 3.26 -10.39
C ARG A 378 -22.05 3.02 -11.78
N ALA A 379 -22.75 4.01 -12.34
CA ALA A 379 -23.33 3.89 -13.68
C ALA A 379 -22.26 3.69 -14.77
N GLN A 380 -21.12 4.39 -14.67
CA GLN A 380 -20.00 4.22 -15.62
C GLN A 380 -19.32 2.86 -15.47
N SER A 381 -19.12 2.39 -14.24
CA SER A 381 -18.58 1.06 -13.95
C SER A 381 -19.45 -0.04 -14.57
N GLU A 382 -20.76 0.00 -14.37
CA GLU A 382 -21.71 -0.94 -14.97
C GLU A 382 -21.71 -0.88 -16.49
N GLN A 383 -21.73 0.33 -17.07
CA GLN A 383 -21.71 0.51 -18.52
C GLN A 383 -20.42 -0.05 -19.13
N ARG A 384 -19.26 0.26 -18.55
CA ARG A 384 -17.96 -0.22 -19.03
C ARG A 384 -17.85 -1.73 -18.92
N THR A 385 -18.37 -2.31 -17.85
CA THR A 385 -18.42 -3.77 -17.66
C THR A 385 -19.29 -4.41 -18.74
N ARG A 386 -20.49 -3.88 -18.99
CA ARG A 386 -21.39 -4.36 -20.04
C ARG A 386 -20.75 -4.33 -21.43
N GLU A 387 -19.98 -3.28 -21.73
CA GLU A 387 -19.31 -3.12 -23.03
C GLU A 387 -18.10 -4.02 -23.21
N ARG A 388 -17.29 -4.22 -22.16
CA ARG A 388 -15.95 -4.83 -22.28
C ARG A 388 -15.84 -6.23 -21.69
N ARG A 389 -16.59 -6.51 -20.63
CA ARG A 389 -16.59 -7.76 -19.87
C ARG A 389 -18.02 -8.15 -19.49
N PRO A 390 -18.92 -8.34 -20.47
CA PRO A 390 -20.31 -8.71 -20.20
C PRO A 390 -20.43 -10.04 -19.44
N ASP A 391 -19.41 -10.90 -19.53
CA ASP A 391 -19.28 -12.16 -18.79
C ASP A 391 -19.27 -11.97 -17.26
N LEU A 392 -18.95 -10.77 -16.75
CA LEU A 392 -18.94 -10.50 -15.32
C LEU A 392 -20.32 -10.12 -14.75
N LEU A 393 -21.34 -9.92 -15.59
CA LEU A 393 -22.67 -9.42 -15.16
C LEU A 393 -23.70 -10.53 -14.83
N GLY A 394 -23.36 -11.81 -15.02
CA GLY A 394 -24.24 -12.95 -14.76
C GLY A 394 -24.13 -14.07 -15.76
#